data_AF-A0A536UFC5-F1
#
_entry.id   AF-A0A536UFC5-F1
#
_cell.length_a   1.000
_cell.length_b   1.000
_cell.length_c   1.000
_cell.angle_alpha   90.00
_cell.angle_beta   90.00
_cell.angle_gamma   90.00
#
_symmetry.space_group_name_H-M   'P 1'
#
loop_
_entity.id
_entity.type
_entity.pdbx_description
1 polymer ?
#
loop_
_entity_poly.entity_id
_entity_poly.type
_entity_poly.pdbx_seq_one_letter_code
_entity_poly.pdbx_strand_id
1 'polypeptide(L)' 'MSFPMFQRLAEVHRAPVAFTLDGRAVSALAGDTVLTAVLCQGAPLRRSEFSGEPRAGFCL' A
#
# COMPACT_ATOMS: atom_id res chain seq x y z
N MET A 1 8.13 -7.50 -10.59
CA MET A 1 7.66 -6.22 -10.00
C MET A 1 6.16 -6.32 -9.83
N SER A 2 5.63 -6.03 -8.64
CA SER A 2 4.19 -6.07 -8.38
C SER A 2 3.58 -4.71 -8.70
N PHE A 3 2.40 -4.68 -9.32
CA PHE A 3 1.70 -3.45 -9.64
C PHE A 3 0.99 -2.88 -8.39
N PRO A 4 0.87 -1.54 -8.26
CA PRO A 4 0.12 -0.92 -7.17
C PRO A 4 -1.35 -1.36 -7.20
N MET A 5 -1.89 -1.74 -6.04
CA MET A 5 -3.31 -2.08 -5.93
C MET A 5 -4.18 -0.83 -5.92
N PHE A 6 -3.67 0.27 -5.36
CA PHE A 6 -4.33 1.57 -5.34
C PHE A 6 -3.64 2.57 -6.26
N GLN A 7 -4.46 3.21 -7.09
CA GLN A 7 -4.07 4.38 -7.86
C GLN A 7 -4.62 5.63 -7.18
N ARG A 8 -3.74 6.59 -6.89
CA ARG A 8 -4.12 7.87 -6.34
C ARG A 8 -4.73 8.76 -7.43
N LEU A 9 -5.96 9.21 -7.23
CA LEU A 9 -6.67 10.09 -8.18
C LEU A 9 -6.63 11.57 -7.76
N ALA A 10 -6.47 11.86 -6.47
CA ALA A 10 -6.50 13.21 -5.91
C ALA A 10 -5.50 13.35 -4.74
N GLU A 11 -5.36 14.57 -4.21
CA GLU A 11 -4.51 14.89 -3.06
C GLU A 11 -3.03 14.47 -3.24
N VAL A 12 -2.52 14.54 -4.47
CA VAL A 12 -1.16 14.10 -4.86
C VAL A 12 -0.04 15.06 -4.42
N HIS A 13 -0.39 16.27 -3.97
CA HIS A 13 0.55 17.34 -3.64
C HIS A 13 0.87 17.46 -2.13
N ARG A 14 0.44 16.49 -1.34
CA ARG A 14 0.74 16.46 0.10
C ARG A 14 2.21 16.18 0.34
N ALA A 15 2.71 16.56 1.52
CA ALA A 15 4.09 16.34 1.89
C ALA A 15 4.44 14.84 1.85
N PRO A 16 5.55 14.42 1.21
CA PRO A 16 5.97 13.03 1.20
C PRO A 16 6.46 12.59 2.59
N VAL A 17 6.21 11.32 2.93
CA VAL A 17 6.67 10.68 4.15
C VAL A 17 7.42 9.40 3.78
N ALA A 18 8.72 9.35 4.09
CA ALA A 18 9.56 8.19 3.83
C ALA A 18 9.37 7.11 4.91
N PHE A 19 9.36 5.84 4.48
CA PHE A 19 9.29 4.69 5.38
C PHE A 19 9.92 3.46 4.73
N THR A 20 10.06 2.38 5.51
CA THR A 20 10.55 1.09 5.00
C THR A 20 9.41 0.07 4.97
N LEU A 21 9.25 -0.60 3.83
CA LEU A 21 8.29 -1.69 3.62
C LEU A 21 9.05 -2.94 3.18
N ASP A 22 9.02 -4.01 3.98
CA ASP A 22 9.74 -5.26 3.72
C ASP A 22 11.24 -5.05 3.38
N GLY A 23 11.89 -4.13 4.11
CA GLY A 23 13.28 -3.76 3.88
C GLY A 23 13.53 -2.83 2.69
N ARG A 24 12.50 -2.42 1.96
CA ARG A 24 12.59 -1.47 0.84
C ARG A 24 12.23 -0.06 1.29
N ALA A 25 13.08 0.91 0.96
CA ALA A 25 12.74 2.32 1.14
C ALA A 25 11.64 2.74 0.15
N VAL A 26 10.56 3.30 0.69
CA VAL A 26 9.38 3.76 -0.07
C VAL A 26 8.87 5.09 0.50
N SER A 27 7.95 5.74 -0.21
CA SER A 27 7.34 7.00 0.23
C SER A 27 5.82 6.97 0.09
N ALA A 28 5.14 7.52 1.08
CA ALA A 28 3.70 7.81 1.08
C ALA A 28 3.47 9.32 1.17
N LEU A 29 2.22 9.75 1.31
CA LEU A 29 1.85 11.14 1.56
C LEU A 29 1.37 11.32 2.99
N ALA A 30 1.68 12.47 3.59
CA ALA A 30 1.20 12.82 4.92
C ALA A 30 -0.33 12.72 5.01
N GLY A 31 -0.83 12.06 6.06
CA GLY A 31 -2.25 11.77 6.24
C GLY A 31 -2.74 10.49 5.54
N ASP A 32 -1.90 9.79 4.77
CA ASP A 32 -2.22 8.41 4.38
C ASP A 32 -2.34 7.52 5.62
N THR A 33 -3.32 6.61 5.61
CA THR A 33 -3.30 5.48 6.53
C THR A 33 -2.19 4.52 6.12
N VAL A 34 -1.71 3.70 7.06
CA VAL A 34 -0.71 2.65 6.76
C VAL A 34 -1.19 1.75 5.62
N LEU A 35 -2.48 1.39 5.59
CA LEU A 35 -3.04 0.55 4.56
C LEU A 35 -3.00 1.20 3.17
N THR A 36 -3.39 2.47 3.07
CA THR A 36 -3.28 3.25 1.81
C THR A 36 -1.83 3.37 1.37
N ALA A 37 -0.93 3.72 2.29
CA ALA A 37 0.50 3.85 2.02
C ALA A 37 1.10 2.58 1.40
N VAL A 38 0.75 1.40 1.94
CA VAL A 38 1.25 0.12 1.43
C VAL A 38 0.60 -0.28 0.10
N LEU A 39 -0.73 -0.18 -0.02
CA LEU A 39 -1.43 -0.58 -1.26
C LEU A 39 -1.08 0.29 -2.47
N CYS A 40 -0.61 1.53 -2.24
CA CYS A 40 -0.02 2.38 -3.28
C CYS A 40 1.39 1.94 -3.74
N GLN A 41 2.11 1.12 -2.98
CA GLN A 41 3.43 0.61 -3.38
C GLN A 41 3.36 -0.73 -4.12
N GLY A 42 2.31 -1.53 -3.90
CA GLY A 42 2.10 -2.82 -4.59
C GLY A 42 1.73 -3.98 -3.69
N ALA A 43 1.56 -5.13 -4.34
CA ALA A 43 1.31 -6.48 -3.82
C ALA A 43 0.12 -6.68 -2.85
N PRO A 44 -0.50 -7.87 -2.88
CA PRO A 44 -1.46 -8.25 -1.86
C PRO A 44 -0.78 -8.37 -0.49
N LEU A 45 -1.39 -7.77 0.53
CA LEU A 45 -0.86 -7.76 1.90
C LEU A 45 -0.80 -9.16 2.53
N ARG A 46 -1.69 -10.06 2.10
CA ARG A 46 -1.73 -11.43 2.58
C ARG A 46 -2.27 -12.36 1.53
N ARG A 47 -2.08 -13.66 1.79
CA ARG A 47 -2.84 -14.73 1.14
C ARG A 47 -3.94 -15.19 2.09
N SER A 48 -5.09 -15.53 1.51
CA SER A 48 -6.16 -16.20 2.24
C SER A 48 -5.65 -17.53 2.79
N GLU A 49 -5.88 -17.82 4.06
CA GLU A 49 -5.54 -19.10 4.68
C GLU A 49 -6.41 -20.26 4.17
N PHE A 50 -7.61 -19.95 3.66
CA PHE A 50 -8.55 -20.95 3.15
C PHE A 50 -8.41 -21.22 1.65
N SER A 51 -8.12 -20.18 0.86
CA SER A 51 -8.08 -20.29 -0.61
C SER A 51 -6.70 -20.05 -1.21
N GLY A 52 -5.71 -19.59 -0.44
CA GLY A 52 -4.38 -19.25 -0.93
C GLY A 52 -4.32 -18.02 -1.86
N GLU A 53 -5.48 -17.45 -2.18
CA GLU A 53 -5.62 -16.33 -3.10
C GLU A 53 -5.11 -15.01 -2.50
N PRO A 54 -4.62 -14.09 -3.34
CA PRO A 54 -4.33 -12.71 -2.95
C PRO A 54 -5.49 -12.03 -2.22
N ARG A 55 -5.19 -11.33 -1.14
CA ARG A 55 -6.13 -10.45 -0.44
C ARG A 55 -5.47 -9.10 -0.14
N ALA A 56 -6.25 -8.04 -0.27
CA ALA A 56 -5.91 -6.76 0.34
C ALA A 56 -6.03 -6.86 1.88
N GLY A 57 -5.70 -5.76 2.57
CA GLY A 57 -5.99 -5.59 3.99
C GLY A 57 -7.50 -5.64 4.28
N PHE A 58 -7.87 -5.67 5.55
CA PHE A 58 -9.26 -5.75 5.96
C PHE A 58 -9.81 -4.36 6.29
N CYS A 59 -10.73 -3.88 5.44
CA CYS A 59 -11.43 -2.59 5.51
C CYS A 59 -10.54 -1.34 5.39
N LEU A 60 -11.17 -0.25 4.94
CA LEU A 60 -10.63 1.11 4.82
C LEU A 60 -11.62 2.11 5.43
#